data_AF-A0A950PM25-F1
#
_entry.id   AF-A0A950PM25-F1
#
_cell.length_a   1.000
_cell.length_b   1.000
_cell.length_c   1.000
_cell.angle_alpha   90.00
_cell.angle_beta   90.00
_cell.angle_gamma   90.00
#
_symmetry.space_group_name_H-M   'P 1'
#
loop_
_entity.id
_entity.type
_entity.pdbx_description
1 polymer ?
#
loop_
_entity_poly.entity_id
_entity_poly.type
_entity_poly.pdbx_seq_one_letter_code
_entity_poly.pdbx_strand_id
1 'polypeptide(L)'
;MEFVARTRLAAFAPNADVLVDGEQQAITVVIEVAGAEAESLRFGFDGRSLVIAGRRRKPRQIRQGSFLQKEIAYGDFVKRIR
;
A
#
# COMPACT_ATOMS: atom_id res chain seq x y z
N MET A 1 9.31 11.05 13.05
CA MET A 1 8.53 9.81 13.15
C MET A 1 9.21 8.76 12.28
N GLU A 2 9.73 7.70 12.87
CA GLU A 2 10.51 6.70 12.15
C GLU A 2 9.61 5.50 11.79
N PHE A 3 9.28 5.34 10.50
CA PHE A 3 8.52 4.19 10.02
C PHE A 3 9.49 3.05 9.69
N VAL A 4 9.76 2.17 10.66
CA VAL A 4 10.58 0.97 10.42
C VAL A 4 9.70 -0.11 9.78
N ALA A 5 9.65 -0.13 8.46
CA ALA A 5 8.98 -1.16 7.70
C ALA A 5 9.94 -2.32 7.38
N ARG A 6 9.71 -3.48 7.99
CA ARG A 6 10.39 -4.72 7.60
C ARG A 6 9.73 -5.27 6.33
N THR A 7 10.21 -4.85 5.17
CA THR A 7 9.71 -5.35 3.87
C THR A 7 10.08 -6.83 3.71
N ARG A 8 9.10 -7.73 3.74
CA ARG A 8 9.27 -9.12 3.28
C ARG A 8 8.98 -9.17 1.77
N LEU A 9 9.80 -9.89 1.02
CA LEU A 9 9.81 -10.06 -0.45
C LEU A 9 8.52 -10.66 -1.09
N ALA A 10 7.44 -10.83 -0.35
CA ALA A 10 6.12 -11.29 -0.86
C ALA A 10 4.95 -10.44 -0.33
N ALA A 11 5.26 -9.21 0.10
CA ALA A 11 4.30 -8.24 0.57
C ALA A 11 3.42 -7.72 -0.57
N PHE A 12 2.16 -7.41 -0.26
CA PHE A 12 1.30 -6.64 -1.15
C PHE A 12 2.03 -5.36 -1.58
N ALA A 13 2.22 -5.17 -2.88
CA ALA A 13 2.90 -4.00 -3.45
C ALA A 13 1.89 -3.21 -4.28
N PRO A 14 1.19 -2.21 -3.69
CA PRO A 14 0.13 -1.49 -4.40
C PRO A 14 0.67 -0.70 -5.60
N ASN A 15 -0.09 -0.70 -6.69
CA ASN A 15 0.17 0.15 -7.85
C ASN A 15 -0.13 1.61 -7.50
N ALA A 16 0.58 2.54 -8.13
CA ALA A 16 0.35 3.96 -7.93
C ALA A 16 0.65 4.74 -9.20
N ASP A 17 -0.17 5.74 -9.46
CA ASP A 17 0.02 6.74 -10.50
C ASP A 17 0.37 8.08 -9.84
N VAL A 18 1.25 8.84 -10.50
CA VAL A 18 1.71 10.15 -10.03
C VAL A 18 1.46 11.16 -11.14
N LEU A 19 0.67 12.18 -10.85
CA LEU A 19 0.35 13.25 -11.77
C LEU A 19 0.96 14.56 -11.24
N VAL A 20 1.65 15.28 -12.10
CA VAL A 20 2.15 16.63 -11.82
C VAL A 20 1.24 17.61 -12.52
N ASP A 21 0.60 18.49 -11.75
CA ASP A 21 -0.21 19.58 -12.24
C ASP A 21 0.60 20.88 -12.17
N GLY A 22 1.03 21.37 -13.34
CA GLY A 22 1.82 22.60 -13.45
C GLY A 22 1.01 23.88 -13.22
N GLU A 23 -0.30 23.87 -13.43
CA GLU A 23 -1.16 25.04 -13.22
C GLU A 23 -1.47 25.22 -11.74
N GLN A 24 -1.77 24.11 -11.04
CA GLN A 24 -2.08 24.13 -9.61
C GLN A 24 -0.84 24.04 -8.71
N GLN A 25 0.35 23.90 -9.29
CA GLN A 25 1.61 23.64 -8.57
C GLN A 25 1.47 22.47 -7.59
N ALA A 26 0.82 21.40 -8.02
CA ALA A 26 0.43 20.27 -7.17
C ALA A 26 0.92 18.93 -7.73
N ILE A 27 1.13 17.97 -6.82
CA ILE A 27 1.38 16.57 -7.16
C ILE A 27 0.25 15.74 -6.59
N THR A 28 -0.43 15.00 -7.47
CA THR A 28 -1.50 14.07 -7.08
C THR A 28 -0.99 12.64 -7.19
N VAL A 29 -1.08 11.89 -6.09
CA VAL A 29 -0.72 10.46 -6.06
C VAL A 29 -1.98 9.64 -5.88
N VAL A 30 -2.28 8.78 -6.85
CA VAL A 30 -3.38 7.80 -6.78
C VAL A 30 -2.78 6.44 -6.48
N ILE A 31 -3.29 5.73 -5.47
CA ILE A 31 -2.77 4.43 -5.05
C ILE A 31 -3.88 3.39 -4.96
N GLU A 32 -3.66 2.20 -5.53
CA GLU A 32 -4.61 1.11 -5.49
C GLU A 32 -4.55 0.36 -4.16
N VAL A 33 -5.57 0.52 -3.32
CA VAL A 33 -5.62 -0.04 -1.95
C VAL A 33 -6.85 -0.93 -1.70
N ALA A 34 -7.41 -1.53 -2.75
CA ALA A 34 -8.56 -2.43 -2.62
C ALA A 34 -8.33 -3.49 -1.53
N GLY A 35 -9.27 -3.69 -0.61
CA GLY A 35 -9.14 -4.65 0.49
C GLY A 35 -8.12 -4.30 1.59
N ALA A 36 -7.46 -3.14 1.53
CA ALA A 36 -6.68 -2.63 2.65
C ALA A 36 -7.61 -2.20 3.80
N GLU A 37 -7.13 -2.33 5.03
CA GLU A 37 -7.82 -1.83 6.22
C GLU A 37 -7.67 -0.32 6.30
N ALA A 38 -8.77 0.42 6.25
CA ALA A 38 -8.76 1.88 6.26
C ALA A 38 -8.02 2.44 7.50
N GLU A 39 -8.25 1.84 8.67
CA GLU A 39 -7.66 2.26 9.94
C GLU A 39 -6.15 1.98 10.01
N SER A 40 -5.63 1.12 9.14
CA SER A 40 -4.21 0.80 9.03
C SER A 40 -3.43 1.78 8.16
N LEU A 41 -4.12 2.59 7.33
CA LEU A 41 -3.46 3.49 6.39
C LEU A 41 -2.71 4.60 7.14
N ARG A 42 -1.45 4.78 6.79
CA ARG A 42 -0.57 5.81 7.33
C ARG A 42 0.16 6.50 6.19
N PHE A 43 0.29 7.81 6.32
CA PHE A 43 0.95 8.67 5.35
C PHE A 43 2.04 9.45 6.08
N GLY A 44 3.20 9.60 5.43
CA GLY A 44 4.30 10.42 5.92
C GLY A 44 4.93 11.16 4.76
N PHE A 45 5.25 12.42 4.96
CA PHE A 45 5.97 13.25 3.98
C PHE A 45 7.14 13.93 4.69
N ASP A 46 8.33 13.81 4.11
CA ASP A 46 9.57 14.38 4.66
C ASP A 46 10.09 15.59 3.87
N GLY A 47 9.28 16.13 2.95
CA GLY A 47 9.68 17.21 2.05
C GLY A 47 10.26 16.73 0.71
N ARG A 48 10.66 15.45 0.61
CA ARG A 48 11.24 14.86 -0.61
C ARG A 48 10.62 13.55 -1.03
N SER A 49 9.90 12.89 -0.12
CA SER A 49 9.35 11.57 -0.37
C SER A 49 8.01 11.43 0.35
N LEU A 50 7.01 10.96 -0.39
CA LEU A 50 5.75 10.49 0.17
C LEU A 50 5.88 9.00 0.49
N VAL A 51 5.61 8.65 1.75
CA VAL A 51 5.56 7.27 2.23
C VAL A 51 4.12 6.93 2.57
N ILE A 52 3.61 5.86 1.96
CA ILE A 52 2.27 5.33 2.19
C ILE A 52 2.43 3.91 2.71
N ALA A 53 1.87 3.64 3.88
CA ALA A 53 1.92 2.33 4.52
C ALA A 53 0.52 1.86 4.91
N GLY A 54 0.34 0.55 4.99
CA GLY A 54 -0.92 -0.04 5.44
C GLY A 54 -0.88 -1.56 5.43
N ARG A 55 -2.06 -2.17 5.57
CA ARG A 55 -2.24 -3.62 5.61
C ARG A 55 -3.43 -4.05 4.78
N ARG A 56 -3.23 -5.07 3.94
CA ARG A 56 -4.31 -5.84 3.31
C ARG A 56 -4.48 -7.17 4.03
N ARG A 57 -5.50 -7.27 4.88
CA ARG A 57 -5.76 -8.43 5.73
C ARG A 57 -5.98 -9.68 4.87
N LYS A 58 -5.35 -10.79 5.25
CA LYS A 58 -5.70 -12.10 4.66
C LYS A 58 -7.15 -12.43 5.05
N PRO A 59 -7.95 -13.00 4.13
CA PRO A 59 -9.25 -13.55 4.49
C PRO A 59 -9.05 -14.54 5.65
N ARG A 60 -10.04 -14.62 6.56
CA ARG A 60 -10.02 -15.64 7.61
C ARG A 60 -9.77 -17.00 6.96
N GLN A 61 -8.84 -17.76 7.54
CA GLN A 61 -8.47 -19.09 7.07
C GLN A 61 -9.75 -19.90 6.87
N ILE A 62 -10.02 -20.30 5.63
CA ILE A 62 -11.20 -21.10 5.31
C ILE A 62 -11.01 -22.41 6.08
N ARG A 63 -11.86 -22.65 7.09
CA ARG A 63 -11.72 -23.84 7.96
C ARG A 63 -11.94 -25.15 7.19
N GLN A 64 -12.66 -25.09 6.08
CA GLN A 64 -12.88 -26.20 5.15
C GLN A 64 -12.84 -25.67 3.71
N GLY A 65 -11.68 -25.78 3.06
CA GLY A 65 -11.47 -25.36 1.67
C GLY A 65 -10.00 -25.08 1.36
N SER A 66 -9.64 -25.18 0.08
CA SER A 66 -8.31 -24.84 -0.44
C SER A 66 -8.44 -23.79 -1.53
N PHE A 67 -7.39 -22.99 -1.72
CA PHE A 67 -7.30 -22.12 -2.88
C PHE A 67 -7.08 -22.99 -4.13
N LEU A 68 -7.98 -22.91 -5.11
CA LEU A 68 -7.74 -23.45 -6.44
C LEU A 68 -6.74 -22.57 -7.22
N GLN A 69 -6.82 -21.26 -7.04
CA GLN A 69 -5.92 -20.27 -7.63
C GLN A 69 -5.82 -19.04 -6.73
N LYS A 70 -4.66 -18.38 -6.72
CA LYS A 70 -4.42 -17.19 -5.91
C LYS A 70 -3.48 -16.22 -6.64
N GLU A 71 -4.01 -15.06 -6.99
CA GLU A 71 -3.23 -13.96 -7.58
C GLU A 71 -3.11 -12.76 -6.62
N ILE A 72 -4.09 -12.60 -5.73
CA ILE A 72 -4.14 -11.47 -4.80
C ILE A 72 -3.06 -11.59 -3.74
N ALA A 73 -2.15 -10.63 -3.68
CA ALA A 73 -1.20 -10.48 -2.58
C ALA A 73 -1.88 -9.87 -1.34
N TYR A 74 -1.44 -10.29 -0.16
CA TYR A 74 -1.91 -9.82 1.15
C TYR A 74 -0.72 -9.51 2.06
N GLY A 75 -0.96 -8.74 3.11
CA GLY A 75 0.02 -8.41 4.13
C GLY A 75 0.22 -6.91 4.30
N ASP A 76 1.23 -6.57 5.08
CA ASP A 76 1.69 -5.19 5.26
C ASP A 76 2.34 -4.70 3.98
N PHE A 77 2.16 -3.42 3.66
CA PHE A 77 2.78 -2.77 2.51
C PHE A 77 3.40 -1.43 2.88
N VAL A 78 4.43 -1.06 2.12
CA VAL A 78 4.98 0.31 2.08
C VAL A 78 5.27 0.68 0.64
N LYS A 79 4.70 1.79 0.19
CA LYS A 79 5.00 2.44 -1.08
C LYS A 79 5.73 3.75 -0.78
N ARG A 80 6.86 3.98 -1.46
CA ARG A 80 7.59 5.24 -1.40
C ARG A 80 7.58 5.86 -2.79
N ILE A 81 7.13 7.10 -2.88
CA ILE A 81 7.18 7.93 -4.09
C ILE A 81 8.22 9.03 -3.85
N ARG A 82 9.09 9.26 -4.82
CA ARG A 82 10.19 10.24 -4.78
C ARG A 82 10.06 11.17 -5.97
#